data_AF-A0A2V9QXQ5-F1
#
_entry.id   AF-A0A2V9QXQ5-F1
#
_cell.length_a   1.000
_cell.length_b   1.000
_cell.length_c   1.000
_cell.angle_alpha   90.00
_cell.angle_beta   90.00
_cell.angle_gamma   90.00
#
_symmetry.space_group_name_H-M   'P 1'
#
loop_
_entity.id
_entity.type
_entity.pdbx_description
1 polymer ?
#
loop_
_entity_poly.entity_id
_entity_poly.type
_entity_poly.pdbx_seq_one_letter_code
_entity_poly.pdbx_strand_id
1 'polypeptide(L)'
;MGLKYKQRPLLFQNQQGKKFVEAQDRWGPALQSPGLGRGAAYGDYDNDGDLDVVINNLDGAPTLLRNDGGNRRSWIIVQCEGTRSNRSAIGTRLV
;
A
#
# COMPACT_ATOMS: atom_id res chain seq x y z
N MET A 1 8.32 -28.54 -19.01
CA MET A 1 7.22 -28.60 -18.03
C MET A 1 7.38 -27.36 -17.14
N GLY A 2 6.75 -26.24 -17.50
CA GLY A 2 6.97 -24.96 -16.83
C GLY A 2 6.17 -24.87 -15.52
N LEU A 3 6.85 -24.70 -14.40
CA LEU A 3 6.17 -24.44 -13.13
C LEU A 3 5.37 -23.12 -13.26
N LYS A 4 4.06 -23.17 -13.00
CA LYS A 4 3.25 -21.97 -12.78
C LYS A 4 3.43 -21.55 -11.32
N TYR A 5 4.42 -20.71 -11.05
CA TYR A 5 4.71 -20.20 -9.70
C TYR A 5 4.37 -18.72 -9.53
N LYS A 6 4.03 -18.02 -10.62
CA LYS A 6 3.42 -16.68 -10.54
C LYS A 6 2.03 -16.79 -9.95
N GLN A 7 1.76 -16.01 -8.93
CA GLN A 7 0.47 -15.95 -8.25
C GLN A 7 -0.04 -14.53 -8.31
N ARG A 8 -1.36 -14.37 -8.38
CA ARG A 8 -1.97 -13.06 -8.19
C ARG A 8 -1.73 -12.58 -6.75
N PRO A 9 -1.61 -11.26 -6.50
CA PRO A 9 -1.67 -10.72 -5.16
C PRO A 9 -3.00 -11.09 -4.49
N LEU A 10 -2.97 -11.42 -3.20
CA LEU A 10 -4.18 -11.67 -2.41
C LEU A 10 -4.51 -10.43 -1.58
N LEU A 11 -5.72 -9.91 -1.76
CA LEU A 11 -6.26 -8.82 -0.95
C LEU A 11 -7.40 -9.33 -0.09
N PHE A 12 -7.30 -9.12 1.22
CA PHE A 12 -8.34 -9.48 2.17
C PHE A 12 -8.89 -8.23 2.87
N GLN A 13 -10.20 -8.08 2.87
CA GLN A 13 -10.88 -7.02 3.59
C GLN A 13 -11.29 -7.51 4.98
N ASN A 14 -10.87 -6.78 6.01
CA ASN A 14 -11.36 -6.98 7.37
C ASN A 14 -12.82 -6.53 7.48
N GLN A 15 -13.72 -7.44 7.86
CA GLN A 15 -15.11 -7.14 8.17
C GLN A 15 -15.28 -6.93 9.67
N GLN A 16 -15.14 -5.67 10.09
CA GLN A 16 -15.42 -5.20 11.45
C GLN A 16 -14.67 -5.96 12.56
N GLY A 17 -13.45 -6.42 12.28
CA GLY A 17 -12.61 -7.17 13.23
C GLY A 17 -13.03 -8.62 13.46
N LYS A 18 -14.02 -9.13 12.72
CA LYS A 18 -14.58 -10.47 12.94
C LYS A 18 -14.04 -11.52 11.96
N LYS A 19 -13.80 -11.13 10.71
CA LYS A 19 -13.31 -12.03 9.66
C LYS A 19 -12.63 -11.27 8.53
N PHE A 20 -11.81 -11.97 7.78
CA PHE A 20 -11.21 -11.48 6.55
C PHE A 20 -11.87 -12.17 5.35
N VAL A 21 -12.25 -11.40 4.34
CA VAL A 21 -12.82 -11.92 3.09
C VAL A 21 -11.95 -11.50 1.92
N GLU A 22 -11.70 -12.41 0.99
CA GLU A 22 -10.97 -12.10 -0.25
C GLU A 22 -11.77 -11.05 -1.04
N ALA A 23 -11.10 -9.97 -1.44
CA ALA A 23 -11.75 -8.78 -1.97
C ALA A 23 -11.23 -8.36 -3.35
N GLN A 24 -10.14 -8.95 -3.84
CA GLN A 24 -9.45 -8.61 -5.09
C GLN A 24 -10.36 -8.30 -6.31
N ASP A 25 -11.47 -9.01 -6.50
CA ASP A 25 -12.37 -8.82 -7.65
C ASP A 25 -13.07 -7.44 -7.63
N ARG A 26 -13.11 -6.79 -6.47
CA ARG A 26 -13.74 -5.47 -6.27
C ARG A 26 -12.76 -4.31 -6.33
N TRP A 27 -11.45 -4.58 -6.29
CA TRP A 27 -10.39 -3.57 -6.12
C TRP A 27 -9.53 -3.40 -7.37
N GLY A 28 -10.02 -3.86 -8.53
CA GLY A 28 -9.46 -3.55 -9.83
C GLY A 28 -8.59 -4.65 -10.46
N PRO A 29 -8.30 -4.52 -11.77
CA PRO A 29 -7.66 -5.58 -12.56
C PRO A 29 -6.19 -5.81 -12.21
N ALA A 30 -5.52 -4.84 -11.57
CA ALA A 30 -4.12 -4.97 -11.18
C ALA A 30 -3.89 -6.12 -10.18
N LEU A 31 -4.89 -6.43 -9.34
CA LEU A 31 -4.85 -7.56 -8.42
C LEU A 31 -5.11 -8.92 -9.08
N GLN A 32 -5.50 -8.94 -10.35
CA GLN A 32 -5.72 -10.18 -11.10
C GLN A 32 -4.48 -10.60 -11.90
N SER A 33 -3.50 -9.70 -12.04
CA SER A 33 -2.28 -9.96 -12.80
C SER A 33 -1.30 -10.81 -12.00
N PRO A 34 -0.90 -12.01 -12.48
CA PRO A 34 0.04 -12.86 -11.77
C PRO A 34 1.44 -12.23 -11.70
N GLY A 35 2.00 -12.18 -10.50
CA GLY A 35 3.34 -11.67 -10.22
C GLY A 35 4.12 -12.60 -9.31
N LEU A 36 5.33 -12.17 -8.95
CA LEU A 36 6.18 -12.85 -7.97
C LEU A 36 6.42 -11.92 -6.79
N GLY A 37 5.34 -11.49 -6.14
CA GLY A 37 5.41 -10.62 -4.98
C GLY A 37 6.32 -11.21 -3.89
N ARG A 38 7.23 -10.40 -3.36
CA ARG A 38 8.12 -10.75 -2.23
C ARG A 38 8.01 -9.79 -1.05
N GLY A 39 7.44 -8.62 -1.27
CA GLY A 39 7.17 -7.64 -0.22
C GLY A 39 6.26 -6.54 -0.73
N ALA A 40 5.67 -5.80 0.19
CA ALA A 40 4.88 -4.62 -0.10
C ALA A 40 5.25 -3.48 0.84
N ALA A 41 5.21 -2.25 0.34
CA ALA A 41 5.25 -1.04 1.12
C ALA A 41 3.97 -0.23 0.88
N TYR A 42 3.58 0.54 1.87
CA TYR A 42 2.32 1.28 1.91
C TYR A 42 2.61 2.75 2.18
N GLY A 43 1.92 3.64 1.48
CA GLY A 43 2.07 5.08 1.66
C GLY A 43 1.20 5.85 0.67
N ASP A 44 0.97 7.12 0.95
CA ASP A 44 0.32 8.08 0.05
C ASP A 44 1.39 8.56 -0.96
N TYR A 45 1.44 7.94 -2.13
CA TYR A 45 2.54 8.12 -3.09
C TYR A 45 2.42 9.45 -3.84
N ASP A 46 1.21 9.87 -4.15
CA ASP A 46 0.95 11.09 -4.92
C ASP A 46 0.41 12.26 -4.10
N ASN A 47 0.31 12.10 -2.77
CA ASN A 47 -0.16 13.11 -1.83
C ASN A 47 -1.61 13.49 -2.13
N ASP A 48 -2.49 12.50 -2.23
CA ASP A 48 -3.93 12.71 -2.39
C ASP A 48 -4.75 12.32 -1.15
N GLY A 49 -4.05 11.85 -0.11
CA GLY A 49 -4.61 11.50 1.19
C GLY A 49 -5.13 10.09 1.29
N ASP A 50 -4.99 9.29 0.24
CA ASP A 50 -5.36 7.89 0.25
C ASP A 50 -4.13 6.95 0.28
N LEU A 51 -4.37 5.66 0.58
CA LEU A 51 -3.28 4.71 0.83
C LEU A 51 -2.98 3.91 -0.45
N ASP A 52 -1.80 4.12 -1.01
CA ASP A 52 -1.27 3.33 -2.11
C ASP A 52 -0.41 2.17 -1.63
N VAL A 53 -0.18 1.23 -2.54
CA VAL A 53 0.67 0.05 -2.29
C VAL A 53 1.66 -0.14 -3.42
N VAL A 54 2.93 -0.35 -3.09
CA VAL A 54 3.93 -0.85 -4.03
C VAL A 54 4.30 -2.28 -3.67
N ILE A 55 4.29 -3.17 -4.66
CA ILE A 55 4.69 -4.58 -4.52
C ILE A 55 6.05 -4.76 -5.20
N ASN A 56 7.02 -5.27 -4.46
CA ASN A 56 8.27 -5.77 -5.04
C ASN A 56 7.99 -7.14 -5.67
N ASN A 57 8.28 -7.26 -6.97
CA ASN A 57 8.22 -8.51 -7.70
C ASN A 57 9.63 -9.06 -7.92
N LEU A 58 9.84 -10.34 -7.60
CA LEU A 58 11.05 -11.05 -7.99
C LEU A 58 11.15 -11.12 -9.52
N ASP A 59 12.34 -10.80 -10.06
CA ASP A 59 12.65 -10.84 -11.50
C ASP A 59 11.67 -10.03 -12.37
N GLY A 60 11.12 -8.94 -11.82
CA GLY A 60 10.16 -8.09 -12.50
C GLY A 60 10.18 -6.66 -11.99
N ALA A 61 9.54 -5.77 -12.75
CA ALA A 61 9.30 -4.41 -12.30
C ALA A 61 8.38 -4.41 -11.06
N PRO A 62 8.55 -3.44 -10.13
CA PRO A 62 7.59 -3.26 -9.05
C PRO A 62 6.20 -2.95 -9.61
N THR A 63 5.16 -3.40 -8.93
CA THR A 63 3.78 -3.04 -9.24
C THR A 63 3.34 -1.92 -8.31
N LEU A 64 3.00 -0.76 -8.87
CA LEU A 64 2.31 0.30 -8.14
C LEU A 64 0.80 0.08 -8.26
N LEU A 65 0.13 -0.05 -7.12
CA LEU A 65 -1.31 -0.05 -6.98
C LEU A 65 -1.71 1.32 -6.43
N ARG A 66 -1.99 2.24 -7.35
CA ARG A 66 -2.55 3.54 -6.99
C ARG A 66 -4.02 3.38 -6.68
N ASN A 67 -4.44 3.86 -5.52
CA ASN A 67 -5.82 3.88 -5.13
C ASN A 67 -6.42 5.24 -5.52
N ASP A 68 -7.43 5.25 -6.39
CA ASP A 68 -8.11 6.48 -6.83
C ASP A 68 -9.55 6.56 -6.26
N GLY A 69 -9.94 5.58 -5.46
CA GLY A 69 -11.29 5.43 -4.90
C GLY A 69 -11.34 5.64 -3.39
N GLY A 70 -10.20 5.93 -2.78
CA GLY A 70 -9.99 5.94 -1.34
C GLY A 70 -10.44 7.21 -0.65
N ASN A 71 -9.79 7.49 0.49
CA ASN A 71 -10.16 8.46 1.52
C ASN A 71 -10.99 9.67 1.03
N ARG A 72 -12.31 9.63 1.22
CA ARG A 72 -13.24 10.72 0.82
C ARG A 72 -13.33 11.85 1.86
N ARG A 73 -12.38 11.92 2.79
CA ARG A 73 -12.36 12.88 3.90
C ARG A 73 -11.20 13.85 3.75
N SER A 74 -11.19 14.89 4.56
CA SER A 74 -10.07 15.81 4.66
C SER A 74 -8.85 15.11 5.25
N TRP A 75 -7.68 15.43 4.71
CA TRP A 75 -6.37 14.95 5.14
C TRP A 75 -5.39 16.12 5.16
N ILE A 76 -4.29 15.96 5.90
CA ILE A 76 -3.23 16.97 6.01
C ILE A 76 -1.86 16.30 5.96
N ILE A 77 -0.87 17.00 5.42
CA ILE A 77 0.55 16.67 5.57
C ILE A 77 1.12 17.55 6.67
N VAL A 78 1.82 16.93 7.62
CA VAL A 78 2.54 17.64 8.67
C VAL A 78 4.03 17.38 8.50
N GLN A 79 4.79 18.43 8.19
CA GLN A 79 6.24 18.38 8.17
C GLN A 79 6.79 18.81 9.53
N CYS A 80 7.52 17.91 10.18
CA CYS A 80 8.19 18.19 11.45
C CYS A 80 9.67 18.49 11.19
N GLU A 81 10.19 19.57 11.76
CA GLU A 81 11.62 19.91 11.72
C GLU A 81 12.17 20.12 13.14
N GLY A 82 13.22 19.39 13.50
CA GLY A 82 13.94 19.63 14.76
C GLY A 82 14.75 20.92 14.68
N THR A 83 14.63 21.80 15.69
CA THR A 83 15.29 23.13 15.66
C THR A 83 16.63 23.21 16.38
N ARG A 84 16.88 22.34 17.38
CA ARG A 84 18.14 22.30 18.16
C ARG A 84 18.91 21.00 18.00
N SER A 85 18.22 19.87 18.03
CA SER A 85 18.76 18.52 17.82
C SER A 85 17.71 17.67 17.10
N ASN A 86 18.11 16.51 16.57
CA ASN A 86 17.24 15.61 15.78
C ASN A 86 16.52 16.34 14.62
N ARG A 87 17.29 16.87 13.65
CA ARG A 87 16.75 17.63 12.49
C ARG A 87 15.68 16.85 11.72
N SER A 88 15.82 15.53 11.64
CA SER A 88 14.87 14.61 10.98
C SER A 88 13.58 14.37 11.77
N ALA A 89 13.44 14.97 12.97
CA ALA A 89 12.25 14.88 13.81
C ALA A 89 11.80 13.45 14.17
N ILE A 90 12.74 12.48 14.17
CA ILE A 90 12.46 11.07 14.46
C ILE A 90 11.90 10.92 15.87
N GLY A 91 10.77 10.23 16.02
CA GLY A 91 10.10 10.06 17.32
C GLY A 91 9.21 11.23 17.75
N THR A 92 8.94 12.21 16.87
CA THR A 92 7.99 13.29 17.15
C THR A 92 6.59 12.73 17.38
N ARG A 93 5.92 13.24 18.42
CA ARG A 93 4.52 12.95 18.72
C ARG A 93 3.70 14.21 18.50
N LEU A 94 2.76 14.14 17.56
CA LEU A 94 1.69 15.13 17.39
C LEU A 94 0.58 14.78 18.39
N VAL A 95 0.13 15.76 19.18
CA VAL A 95 -0.94 15.64 20.18
C VAL A 95 -2.08 16.59 19.88
#